data_AF-A0AA39SPA0-F1
#
_entry.id   AF-A0AA39SPA0-F1
#
_cell.length_a   1.000
_cell.length_b   1.000
_cell.length_c   1.000
_cell.angle_alpha   90.00
_cell.angle_beta   90.00
_cell.angle_gamma   90.00
#
_symmetry.space_group_name_H-M   'P 1'
#
loop_
_entity.id
_entity.type
_entity.pdbx_description
1 polymer ?
#
loop_
_entity_poly.entity_id
_entity_poly.type
_entity_poly.pdbx_seq_one_letter_code
_entity_poly.pdbx_strand_id
1 'polypeptide(L)'
;MDDGERLFLAVKLWLVLVPVIITVISNSKLVAACDEVFEADALGFISINCGASVDYNDNETSLLYVSDTCMDAGEIHDISPNITSMNLYQQQRKNLRSFPQGTRNCYTLKLKLEQGTKNNYLIRAVFVYGNYDGMATGSKKERSLKSKNQPYSYSEIVSITDNFKTVIGEGGYYGTLKDKTEVAVKVLFPS
;
A
#
# COMPACT_ATOMS: atom_id res chain seq x y z
N MET A 1 -34.70 44.37 -16.42
CA MET A 1 -33.98 43.21 -16.97
C MET A 1 -35.03 42.34 -17.60
N ASP A 2 -35.06 42.34 -18.93
CA ASP A 2 -36.08 41.65 -19.72
C ASP A 2 -35.97 40.13 -19.52
N ASP A 3 -37.08 39.40 -19.67
CA ASP A 3 -37.08 37.95 -19.47
C ASP A 3 -36.13 37.23 -20.45
N GLY A 4 -35.90 37.82 -21.63
CA GLY A 4 -34.89 37.37 -22.59
C GLY A 4 -33.45 37.52 -22.08
N GLU A 5 -33.14 38.61 -21.36
CA GLU A 5 -31.81 38.82 -20.76
C GLU A 5 -31.55 37.86 -19.61
N ARG A 6 -32.58 37.56 -18.80
CA ARG A 6 -32.50 36.58 -17.71
C ARG A 6 -32.26 35.17 -18.24
N LEU A 7 -32.98 34.78 -19.28
CA LEU A 7 -32.80 33.50 -19.95
C LEU A 7 -31.39 33.38 -20.56
N PHE A 8 -30.92 34.43 -21.21
CA PHE A 8 -29.59 34.48 -21.80
C PHE A 8 -28.46 34.40 -20.76
N LEU A 9 -28.61 35.08 -19.62
CA LEU A 9 -27.68 34.99 -18.49
C LEU A 9 -27.67 33.59 -17.86
N ALA A 10 -28.84 32.96 -17.70
CA ALA A 10 -28.96 31.61 -17.18
C ALA A 10 -28.30 30.57 -18.10
N VAL A 11 -28.49 30.67 -19.42
CA VAL A 11 -27.86 29.79 -20.40
C VAL A 11 -26.33 29.96 -20.39
N LYS A 12 -25.82 31.19 -20.33
CA LYS A 12 -24.38 31.44 -20.20
C LYS A 12 -23.79 30.87 -18.91
N LEU A 13 -24.49 31.05 -17.79
CA LEU A 13 -24.06 30.50 -16.51
C LEU A 13 -24.01 28.97 -16.56
N TRP A 14 -25.01 28.34 -17.18
CA TRP A 14 -25.07 26.89 -17.34
C TRP A 14 -23.95 26.36 -18.26
N LEU A 15 -23.69 27.04 -19.38
CA LEU A 15 -22.59 26.71 -20.30
C LEU A 15 -21.19 26.86 -19.69
N VAL A 16 -21.03 27.65 -18.62
CA VAL A 16 -19.76 27.79 -17.89
C VAL A 16 -19.67 26.83 -16.71
N LEU A 17 -20.75 26.63 -15.96
CA LEU A 17 -20.75 25.76 -14.78
C LEU A 17 -20.65 24.28 -15.14
N VAL A 18 -21.30 23.83 -16.21
CA VAL A 18 -21.29 22.41 -16.61
C VAL A 18 -19.88 21.93 -16.99
N PRO A 19 -19.10 22.60 -17.85
CA PRO A 19 -17.73 22.19 -18.15
C PRO A 19 -16.80 22.24 -16.93
N VAL A 20 -16.94 23.26 -16.08
CA VAL A 20 -16.14 23.38 -14.84
C VAL A 20 -16.42 22.19 -13.92
N ILE A 21 -17.69 21.85 -13.70
CA ILE A 21 -18.07 20.66 -12.90
C ILE A 21 -17.53 19.38 -13.53
N ILE A 22 -17.62 19.21 -14.85
CA ILE A 22 -17.06 18.05 -15.56
C ILE A 22 -15.54 17.96 -15.34
N THR A 23 -14.80 19.06 -15.47
CA THR A 23 -13.34 19.08 -15.24
C THR A 23 -12.95 18.79 -13.79
N VAL A 24 -13.74 19.24 -12.82
CA VAL A 24 -13.52 18.95 -11.39
C VAL A 24 -13.76 17.47 -11.10
N ILE A 25 -14.85 16.89 -11.61
CA ILE A 25 -15.18 15.46 -11.44
C ILE A 25 -14.18 14.56 -12.17
N SER A 26 -13.71 14.94 -13.36
CA SER A 26 -12.72 14.15 -14.11
C SER A 26 -11.31 14.22 -13.52
N ASN A 27 -10.98 15.27 -12.76
CA ASN A 27 -9.71 15.38 -12.03
C ASN A 27 -9.73 14.73 -10.64
N SER A 28 -10.89 14.46 -10.06
CA SER A 28 -11.00 13.59 -8.89
C SER A 28 -10.85 12.13 -9.32
N LYS A 29 -9.61 11.67 -9.48
CA LYS A 29 -9.34 10.22 -9.48
C LYS A 29 -9.92 9.67 -8.17
N LEU A 30 -10.92 8.81 -8.27
CA LEU A 30 -11.48 8.12 -7.12
C LEU A 30 -10.35 7.37 -6.43
N VAL A 31 -10.09 7.70 -5.17
CA VAL A 31 -9.15 6.97 -4.33
C VAL A 31 -9.81 5.63 -4.04
N ALA A 32 -9.14 4.53 -4.37
CA ALA A 32 -9.60 3.22 -3.90
C ALA A 32 -9.34 3.14 -2.40
N ALA A 33 -10.41 2.98 -1.62
CA ALA A 33 -10.36 2.91 -0.18
C ALA A 33 -11.14 1.70 0.30
N CYS A 34 -10.53 0.95 1.22
CA CYS A 34 -11.25 -0.04 2.00
C CYS A 34 -11.97 0.70 3.13
N ASP A 35 -13.30 0.77 3.03
CA ASP A 35 -14.19 1.38 4.03
C ASP A 35 -14.60 0.39 5.14
N GLU A 36 -14.10 -0.85 5.08
CA GLU A 36 -14.30 -1.83 6.13
C GLU A 36 -13.56 -1.42 7.41
N VAL A 37 -14.20 -1.68 8.55
CA VAL A 37 -13.70 -1.31 9.86
C VAL A 37 -12.90 -2.47 10.42
N PHE A 38 -11.57 -2.33 10.41
CA PHE A 38 -10.71 -3.30 11.10
C PHE A 38 -10.70 -3.02 12.60
N GLU A 39 -11.03 -4.03 13.39
CA GLU A 39 -10.97 -3.99 14.85
C GLU A 39 -9.79 -4.81 15.40
N ALA A 40 -9.27 -4.37 16.54
CA ALA A 40 -8.19 -5.07 17.20
C ALA A 40 -8.65 -6.41 17.79
N ASP A 41 -7.84 -7.45 17.61
CA ASP A 41 -8.06 -8.78 18.17
C ASP A 41 -7.95 -8.79 19.72
N ALA A 42 -8.12 -9.96 20.32
CA ALA A 42 -8.03 -10.15 21.77
C ALA A 42 -6.64 -9.78 22.35
N LEU A 43 -5.60 -9.72 21.51
CA LEU A 43 -4.24 -9.34 21.87
C LEU A 43 -3.96 -7.85 21.59
N GLY A 44 -4.95 -7.11 21.07
CA GLY A 44 -4.85 -5.69 20.78
C GLY A 44 -4.25 -5.36 19.41
N PHE A 45 -4.14 -6.33 18.50
CA PHE A 45 -3.55 -6.14 17.18
C PHE A 45 -4.61 -6.05 16.08
N ILE A 46 -4.38 -5.13 15.14
CA ILE A 46 -5.03 -5.15 13.83
C ILE A 46 -4.02 -5.71 12.85
N SER A 47 -4.27 -6.91 12.32
CA SER A 47 -3.39 -7.55 11.33
C SER A 47 -4.14 -7.75 10.02
N ILE A 48 -3.66 -7.13 8.94
CA ILE A 48 -4.28 -7.20 7.61
C ILE A 48 -3.33 -7.97 6.71
N ASN A 49 -3.84 -9.01 6.03
CA ASN A 49 -3.11 -9.70 4.98
C ASN A 49 -3.54 -9.17 3.60
N CYS A 50 -2.62 -8.47 2.95
CA CYS A 50 -2.85 -7.85 1.65
C CYS A 50 -2.81 -8.90 0.54
N GLY A 51 -3.95 -9.28 -0.03
CA GLY A 51 -4.07 -10.32 -1.06
C GLY A 51 -4.57 -11.67 -0.54
N ALA A 52 -4.93 -11.78 0.74
CA ALA A 52 -5.67 -12.94 1.22
C ALA A 52 -7.12 -12.93 0.71
N SER A 53 -7.67 -14.12 0.48
CA SER A 53 -9.08 -14.29 0.08
C SER A 53 -10.03 -14.48 1.26
N VAL A 54 -9.51 -14.87 2.43
CA VAL A 54 -10.28 -15.13 3.65
C VAL A 54 -9.44 -14.81 4.88
N ASP A 55 -10.14 -14.55 5.98
CA ASP A 55 -9.54 -14.35 7.29
C ASP A 55 -9.02 -15.67 7.86
N TYR A 56 -7.95 -15.61 8.66
CA TYR A 56 -7.38 -16.79 9.31
C TYR A 56 -6.57 -16.44 10.56
N ASN A 57 -6.44 -17.42 11.46
CA ASN A 57 -5.51 -17.33 12.58
C ASN A 57 -4.14 -17.85 12.14
N ASP A 58 -3.10 -17.06 12.39
CA ASP A 58 -1.73 -17.50 12.18
C ASP A 58 -1.32 -18.53 13.24
N ASN A 59 -0.86 -19.69 12.80
CA ASN A 59 -0.54 -20.81 13.69
C ASN A 59 0.71 -20.57 14.56
N GLU A 60 1.60 -19.65 14.17
CA GLU A 60 2.82 -19.35 14.92
C GLU A 60 2.60 -18.22 15.93
N THR A 61 1.94 -17.15 15.51
CA THR A 61 1.76 -15.95 16.33
C THR A 61 0.42 -15.89 17.05
N SER A 62 -0.53 -16.79 16.73
CA SER A 62 -1.92 -16.77 17.22
C SER A 62 -2.67 -15.47 16.93
N LEU A 63 -2.19 -14.69 15.95
CA LEU A 63 -2.81 -13.43 15.55
C LEU A 63 -3.90 -13.70 14.52
N LEU A 64 -5.02 -12.99 14.62
CA LEU A 64 -6.04 -12.98 13.59
C LEU A 64 -5.58 -12.06 12.44
N TYR A 65 -5.40 -12.63 11.26
CA TYR A 65 -5.21 -11.87 10.03
C TYR A 65 -6.55 -11.75 9.29
N VAL A 66 -6.96 -10.51 9.06
CA VAL A 66 -8.14 -10.16 8.26
C VAL A 66 -7.70 -9.96 6.81
N SER A 67 -8.49 -10.47 5.88
CA SER A 67 -8.28 -10.30 4.44
C SER A 67 -8.53 -8.85 4.01
N ASP A 68 -7.84 -8.38 2.98
CA ASP A 68 -8.12 -7.07 2.38
C ASP A 68 -9.13 -7.14 1.23
N THR A 69 -10.09 -8.05 1.30
CA THR A 69 -11.07 -8.27 0.22
C THR A 69 -11.95 -7.06 -0.05
N CYS A 70 -12.11 -6.15 0.92
CA CYS A 70 -12.70 -4.81 0.75
C CYS A 70 -11.95 -3.89 -0.23
N MET A 71 -10.72 -4.23 -0.63
CA MET A 71 -9.92 -3.43 -1.54
C MET A 71 -10.28 -3.78 -3.00
N ASP A 72 -11.00 -2.87 -3.66
CA ASP A 72 -11.41 -3.02 -5.06
C ASP A 72 -10.29 -2.73 -6.08
N ALA A 73 -9.17 -2.17 -5.63
CA ALA A 73 -8.02 -1.85 -6.47
C ALA A 73 -6.83 -2.79 -6.26
N GLY A 74 -5.93 -2.77 -7.23
CA GLY A 74 -4.74 -3.60 -7.24
C GLY A 74 -4.98 -5.01 -7.76
N GLU A 75 -3.90 -5.78 -7.82
CA GLU A 75 -3.86 -7.14 -8.33
C GLU A 75 -3.28 -8.05 -7.26
N ILE A 76 -3.93 -9.18 -7.02
CA ILE A 76 -3.47 -10.21 -6.08
C ILE A 76 -2.54 -11.16 -6.82
N HIS A 77 -1.36 -11.41 -6.25
CA HIS A 77 -0.38 -12.34 -6.81
C HIS A 77 0.15 -13.29 -5.75
N ASP A 78 0.39 -14.53 -6.16
CA ASP A 78 1.17 -15.49 -5.38
C ASP A 78 2.67 -15.25 -5.60
N ILE A 79 3.47 -15.47 -4.56
CA ILE A 79 4.92 -15.44 -4.71
C ILE A 79 5.39 -16.66 -5.52
N SER A 80 6.53 -16.52 -6.19
CA SER A 80 7.13 -17.59 -6.98
C SER A 80 7.43 -18.83 -6.12
N PRO A 81 7.09 -20.04 -6.61
CA PRO A 81 7.30 -21.29 -5.87
C PRO A 81 8.77 -21.59 -5.56
N ASN A 82 9.69 -21.03 -6.35
CA ASN A 82 11.13 -21.14 -6.11
C ASN A 82 11.58 -20.39 -4.85
N ILE A 83 10.79 -19.43 -4.36
CA ILE A 83 11.06 -18.62 -3.17
C ILE A 83 10.32 -19.17 -1.94
N THR A 84 9.21 -19.90 -2.11
CA THR A 84 8.51 -20.59 -1.00
C THR A 84 9.37 -21.63 -0.26
N SER A 85 10.50 -22.06 -0.83
CA SER A 85 11.49 -22.91 -0.15
C SER A 85 12.30 -22.18 0.94
N MET A 86 12.27 -20.84 0.98
CA MET A 86 12.98 -20.02 1.97
C MET A 86 12.12 -19.74 3.22
N ASN A 87 11.68 -20.75 3.97
CA ASN A 87 11.13 -20.54 5.34
C ASN A 87 10.19 -19.32 5.49
N LEU A 88 9.38 -19.04 4.47
CA LEU A 88 8.30 -18.07 4.54
C LEU A 88 7.13 -18.79 5.22
N TYR A 89 7.38 -19.32 6.42
CA TYR A 89 6.45 -20.18 7.16
C TYR A 89 5.12 -19.48 7.42
N GLN A 90 5.18 -18.16 7.54
CA GLN A 90 4.04 -17.36 7.90
C GLN A 90 3.17 -17.10 6.67
N GLN A 91 1.90 -17.49 6.78
CA GLN A 91 0.93 -17.53 5.70
C GLN A 91 0.74 -16.17 5.01
N GLN A 92 0.91 -15.07 5.74
CA GLN A 92 0.85 -13.69 5.27
C GLN A 92 1.98 -13.27 4.32
N ARG A 93 2.92 -14.17 4.02
CA ARG A 93 4.01 -13.92 3.07
C ARG A 93 3.90 -14.74 1.79
N LYS A 94 2.82 -15.50 1.61
CA LYS A 94 2.62 -16.38 0.44
C LYS A 94 1.95 -15.68 -0.74
N ASN A 95 1.13 -14.67 -0.46
CA ASN A 95 0.50 -13.82 -1.45
C ASN A 95 0.73 -12.35 -1.10
N LEU A 96 0.46 -11.49 -2.07
CA LEU A 96 0.56 -10.05 -1.94
C LEU A 96 -0.51 -9.38 -2.79
N ARG A 97 -0.84 -8.13 -2.45
CA ARG A 97 -1.54 -7.20 -3.33
C ARG A 97 -0.55 -6.18 -3.91
N SER A 98 -0.47 -6.15 -5.22
CA SER A 98 0.29 -5.15 -5.98
C SER A 98 -0.65 -4.05 -6.48
N PHE A 99 -0.14 -2.84 -6.65
CA PHE A 99 -0.90 -1.72 -7.21
C PHE A 99 -0.13 -1.14 -8.39
N PRO A 100 -0.10 -1.83 -9.54
CA PRO A 100 0.64 -1.37 -10.72
C PRO A 100 0.00 -0.15 -11.36
N GLN A 101 -1.31 0.01 -11.15
CA GLN A 101 -2.11 1.16 -11.60
C GLN A 101 -2.69 1.89 -10.39
N GLY A 102 -2.63 3.23 -10.43
CA GLY A 102 -3.14 4.09 -9.38
C GLY A 102 -2.04 4.85 -8.64
N THR A 103 -2.43 5.97 -8.05
CA THR A 103 -1.51 6.88 -7.34
C THR A 103 -1.93 7.11 -5.89
N ARG A 104 -2.79 6.25 -5.31
CA ARG A 104 -3.11 6.19 -3.87
C ARG A 104 -4.10 5.07 -3.58
N ASN A 105 -3.81 4.23 -2.58
CA ASN A 105 -4.76 3.25 -2.03
C ASN A 105 -4.79 3.40 -0.51
N CYS A 106 -5.98 3.35 0.09
CA CYS A 106 -6.18 3.69 1.51
C CYS A 106 -6.81 2.53 2.28
N TYR A 107 -6.25 2.25 3.46
CA TYR A 107 -6.88 1.44 4.49
C TYR A 107 -7.38 2.35 5.61
N THR A 108 -8.62 2.15 6.04
CA THR A 108 -9.20 2.89 7.17
C THR A 108 -9.11 2.04 8.42
N LEU A 109 -8.25 2.41 9.37
CA LEU A 109 -8.08 1.70 10.63
C LEU A 109 -8.85 2.41 11.74
N LYS A 110 -9.79 1.72 12.40
CA LYS A 110 -10.42 2.24 13.61
C LYS A 110 -9.65 1.79 14.84
N LEU A 111 -8.91 2.73 15.41
CA LEU A 111 -8.15 2.49 16.62
C LEU A 111 -9.08 2.68 17.84
N LYS A 112 -9.04 1.73 18.79
CA LYS A 112 -9.72 1.92 20.07
C LYS A 112 -9.10 3.14 20.77
N LEU A 113 -9.92 4.16 20.99
CA LEU A 113 -9.58 5.34 21.78
C LEU A 113 -10.13 5.10 23.18
N GLU A 114 -9.23 4.92 24.14
CA GLU A 114 -9.62 4.95 25.55
C GLU A 114 -9.71 6.43 25.97
N GLN A 115 -10.83 6.82 26.58
CA GLN A 115 -11.04 8.22 26.96
C GLN A 115 -9.98 8.65 27.99
N GLY A 116 -9.20 9.69 27.65
CA GLY A 116 -8.21 10.28 28.55
C GLY A 116 -6.80 9.71 28.44
N THR A 117 -6.55 8.71 27.61
CA THR A 117 -5.20 8.15 27.36
C THR A 117 -4.69 8.52 25.98
N LYS A 118 -3.45 9.04 25.93
CA LYS A 118 -2.72 9.21 24.68
C LYS A 118 -2.18 7.85 24.25
N ASN A 119 -2.86 7.22 23.30
CA ASN A 119 -2.45 5.92 22.79
C ASN A 119 -1.27 6.08 21.81
N ASN A 120 -0.19 5.33 22.06
CA ASN A 120 0.90 5.17 21.11
C ASN A 120 0.67 3.89 20.32
N TYR A 121 0.75 3.98 18.98
CA TYR A 121 0.53 2.84 18.10
C TYR A 121 1.82 2.48 17.38
N LEU A 122 2.14 1.19 17.32
CA LEU A 122 3.21 0.67 16.47
C LEU A 122 2.59 0.22 15.15
N ILE A 123 2.98 0.87 14.06
CA ILE A 123 2.59 0.47 12.71
C ILE A 123 3.73 -0.35 12.10
N ARG A 124 3.41 -1.54 11.59
CA ARG A 124 4.36 -2.40 10.88
C ARG A 124 3.79 -2.77 9.52
N ALA A 125 4.55 -2.50 8.47
CA ALA A 125 4.27 -2.99 7.13
C ALA A 125 5.33 -4.04 6.75
N VAL A 126 4.91 -5.13 6.10
CA VAL A 126 5.80 -6.19 5.60
C VAL A 126 5.71 -6.19 4.08
N PHE A 127 6.86 -6.09 3.42
CA PHE A 127 6.95 -6.10 1.97
C PHE A 127 7.72 -7.34 1.51
N VAL A 128 7.08 -8.18 0.71
CA VAL A 128 7.69 -9.37 0.10
C VAL A 128 7.48 -9.27 -1.40
N TYR A 129 8.56 -9.10 -2.17
CA TYR A 129 8.45 -9.11 -3.63
C TYR A 129 8.22 -10.52 -4.16
N GLY A 130 8.91 -11.54 -3.63
CA GLY A 130 8.60 -12.92 -3.99
C GLY A 130 8.67 -13.25 -5.49
N ASN A 131 9.26 -12.39 -6.33
CA ASN A 131 9.29 -12.54 -7.79
C ASN A 131 7.92 -12.87 -8.40
N TYR A 132 6.86 -12.22 -7.93
CA TYR A 132 5.48 -12.51 -8.34
C TYR A 132 5.22 -12.24 -9.83
N ASP A 133 5.98 -11.32 -10.44
CA ASP A 133 5.88 -10.93 -11.85
C ASP A 133 6.91 -11.61 -12.76
N GLY A 134 7.77 -12.47 -12.21
CA GLY A 134 8.82 -13.17 -12.96
C GLY A 134 9.92 -12.27 -13.54
N MET A 135 9.98 -10.97 -13.18
CA MET A 135 10.97 -10.04 -13.73
C MET A 135 12.35 -10.15 -13.08
N ALA A 136 12.49 -10.86 -11.96
CA ALA A 136 13.79 -11.13 -11.38
C ALA A 136 14.59 -12.12 -12.25
N THR A 137 15.58 -11.61 -12.97
CA THR A 137 16.44 -12.38 -13.90
C THR A 137 17.66 -13.04 -13.23
N GLY A 138 17.73 -13.04 -11.89
CA GLY A 138 18.86 -13.57 -11.14
C GLY A 138 18.74 -15.06 -10.79
N SER A 139 19.65 -15.89 -11.29
CA SER A 139 19.79 -17.28 -10.87
C SER A 139 20.19 -17.39 -9.38
N LYS A 140 19.34 -18.04 -8.59
CA LYS A 140 19.63 -18.80 -7.36
C LYS A 140 20.82 -18.30 -6.53
N LYS A 141 20.54 -17.45 -5.55
CA LYS A 141 21.17 -17.62 -4.24
C LYS A 141 20.19 -17.21 -3.17
N GLU A 142 19.87 -18.18 -2.33
CA GLU A 142 19.18 -18.08 -1.05
C GLU A 142 19.65 -16.85 -0.27
N ARG A 143 18.99 -15.71 -0.49
CA ARG A 143 19.20 -14.52 0.33
C ARG A 143 18.21 -14.65 1.47
N SER A 144 18.59 -15.40 2.50
CA SER A 144 17.92 -15.37 3.81
C SER A 144 17.47 -13.93 4.08
N LEU A 145 16.15 -13.70 4.08
CA LEU A 145 15.54 -12.43 4.43
C LEU A 145 15.80 -12.20 5.92
N LYS A 146 17.07 -11.94 6.27
CA LYS A 146 17.45 -11.55 7.62
C LYS A 146 16.85 -10.17 7.81
N SER A 147 15.77 -10.09 8.56
CA SER A 147 15.26 -8.82 9.06
C SER A 147 16.32 -8.19 9.96
N LYS A 148 17.23 -7.42 9.35
CA LYS A 148 18.12 -6.55 10.10
C LYS A 148 17.34 -5.28 10.38
N ASN A 149 16.90 -5.10 11.62
CA ASN A 149 16.37 -3.82 12.10
C ASN A 149 17.53 -2.82 12.31
N GLN A 150 18.24 -2.51 11.23
CA GLN A 150 19.34 -1.56 11.22
C GLN A 150 18.79 -0.19 10.79
N PRO A 151 19.04 0.88 11.56
CA PRO A 151 18.70 2.23 11.13
C PRO A 151 19.63 2.67 9.98
N TYR A 152 19.08 3.41 9.01
CA TYR A 152 19.82 4.02 7.91
C TYR A 152 19.63 5.53 7.94
N SER A 153 20.70 6.28 7.65
CA SER A 153 20.64 7.72 7.42
C SER A 153 20.02 8.05 6.05
N TYR A 154 19.51 9.27 5.87
CA TYR A 154 18.93 9.70 4.59
C TYR A 154 19.95 9.62 3.43
N SER A 155 21.21 10.00 3.65
CA SER A 155 22.27 9.88 2.65
C SER A 155 22.55 8.43 2.25
N GLU A 156 22.45 7.49 3.20
CA GLU A 156 22.57 6.07 2.88
C GLU A 156 21.37 5.60 2.07
N ILE A 157 20.15 6.05 2.38
CA ILE A 157 18.96 5.76 1.59
C ILE A 157 19.12 6.27 0.15
N VAL A 158 19.58 7.50 -0.05
CA VAL A 158 19.87 8.06 -1.39
C VAL A 158 20.88 7.19 -2.14
N SER A 159 21.93 6.72 -1.46
CA SER A 159 22.93 5.83 -2.08
C SER A 159 22.36 4.45 -2.39
N ILE A 160 21.50 3.89 -1.52
CA ILE A 160 20.89 2.57 -1.69
C ILE A 160 19.97 2.59 -2.91
N THR A 161 19.21 3.67 -3.13
CA THR A 161 18.21 3.76 -4.20
C THR A 161 18.74 4.33 -5.52
N ASP A 162 20.06 4.49 -5.68
CA ASP A 162 20.70 5.18 -6.83
C ASP A 162 20.03 6.54 -7.09
N ASN A 163 19.93 7.37 -6.05
CA ASN A 163 19.22 8.65 -6.07
C ASN A 163 17.74 8.51 -6.50
N PHE A 164 17.05 7.51 -5.95
CA PHE A 164 15.62 7.23 -6.19
C PHE A 164 15.28 6.96 -7.67
N LYS A 165 16.23 6.46 -8.45
CA LYS A 165 16.10 6.29 -9.91
C LYS A 165 15.04 5.28 -10.32
N THR A 166 14.95 4.15 -9.63
CA THR A 166 14.02 3.07 -9.98
C THR A 166 12.81 3.11 -9.07
N VAL A 167 11.72 3.69 -9.56
CA VAL A 167 10.41 3.71 -8.89
C VAL A 167 9.74 2.35 -9.07
N ILE A 168 9.34 1.74 -7.96
CA ILE A 168 8.61 0.45 -7.93
C ILE A 168 7.19 0.58 -7.37
N GLY A 169 6.75 1.81 -7.11
CA GLY A 169 5.42 2.16 -6.63
C GLY A 169 5.41 3.59 -6.08
N GLU A 170 4.24 4.13 -5.76
CA GLU A 170 4.15 5.48 -5.21
C GLU A 170 4.90 5.57 -3.87
N GLY A 171 5.97 6.38 -3.83
CA GLY A 171 6.86 6.49 -2.66
C GLY A 171 7.71 5.24 -2.39
N GLY A 172 7.71 4.25 -3.28
CA GLY A 172 8.50 3.02 -3.19
C GLY A 172 9.60 3.00 -4.24
N TYR A 173 10.82 2.69 -3.82
CA TYR A 173 12.01 2.70 -4.67
C TYR A 173 12.78 1.39 -4.54
N TYR A 174 13.28 0.87 -5.66
CA TYR A 174 14.21 -0.24 -5.65
C TYR A 174 15.59 0.27 -5.24
N GLY A 175 16.30 -0.52 -4.44
CA GLY A 175 17.66 -0.21 -4.03
C GLY A 175 18.50 -1.44 -3.76
N THR A 176 19.80 -1.22 -3.62
CA THR A 176 20.80 -2.25 -3.33
C THR A 176 21.64 -1.86 -2.12
N LEU A 177 21.67 -2.70 -1.09
CA LEU A 177 22.54 -2.54 0.08
C LEU A 177 24.01 -2.83 -0.27
N LYS A 178 24.95 -2.42 0.60
CA LYS A 178 26.40 -2.65 0.40
C LYS A 178 26.77 -4.13 0.24
N ASP A 179 26.01 -5.03 0.85
CA ASP A 179 26.19 -6.49 0.74
C ASP A 179 25.51 -7.09 -0.50
N LYS A 180 25.09 -6.25 -1.46
CA LYS A 180 24.38 -6.59 -2.69
C LYS A 180 22.98 -7.15 -2.48
N THR A 181 22.40 -6.97 -1.29
CA THR A 181 21.00 -7.32 -1.05
C THR A 181 20.10 -6.29 -1.73
N GLU A 182 19.19 -6.77 -2.58
CA GLU A 182 18.16 -5.94 -3.20
C GLU A 182 17.02 -5.69 -2.22
N VAL A 183 16.55 -4.46 -2.14
CA VAL A 183 15.54 -4.01 -1.19
C VAL A 183 14.53 -3.08 -1.84
N ALA A 184 13.30 -3.06 -1.31
CA ALA A 184 12.33 -2.02 -1.56
C ALA A 184 12.40 -0.99 -0.43
N VAL A 185 12.62 0.28 -0.76
CA VAL A 185 12.64 1.40 0.19
C VAL A 185 11.36 2.20 0.04
N LYS A 186 10.54 2.24 1.08
CA LYS A 186 9.38 3.13 1.17
C LYS A 186 9.81 4.43 1.84
N VAL A 187 9.70 5.55 1.14
CA VAL A 187 9.92 6.89 1.70
C VAL A 187 8.56 7.52 1.95
N LEU A 188 8.29 7.89 3.20
CA LEU A 188 7.13 8.69 3.57
C LEU A 188 7.50 10.16 3.46
N PHE A 189 6.89 10.88 2.52
CA PHE A 189 6.96 12.33 2.52
C PHE A 189 5.96 12.88 3.55
N PRO A 190 6.36 13.80 4.44
CA PRO A 190 5.39 14.53 5.25
C PRO A 190 4.49 15.33 4.30
N SER A 191 3.18 15.09 4.40
CA SER A 191 2.12 15.84 3.72
C SER A 191 1.95 17.23 4.28
#